data_AF-C1JZ21-F1
#
_entry.id   AF-C1JZ21-F1
#
_cell.length_a   1.000
_cell.length_b   1.000
_cell.length_c   1.000
_cell.angle_alpha   90.00
_cell.angle_beta   90.00
_cell.angle_gamma   90.00
#
_symmetry.space_group_name_H-M   'P 1'
#
loop_
_entity.id
_entity.type
_entity.pdbx_description
1 polymer ?
#
loop_
_entity_poly.entity_id
_entity_poly.type
_entity_poly.pdbx_seq_one_letter_code
_entity_poly.pdbx_strand_id
1 'polypeptide(L)' 'TKLPEQLVTARGTVSVPFVGDISVVGKTPGQVQEIIKGRL' A
#
# COMPACT_ATOMS: atom_id res chain seq x y z
N THR A 1 -16.06 9.95 2.19
CA THR A 1 -14.76 10.07 2.89
C THR A 1 -13.69 9.56 1.94
N LYS A 2 -12.69 10.37 1.58
CA LYS A 2 -11.56 9.88 0.78
C LYS A 2 -10.50 9.36 1.75
N LEU A 3 -9.91 8.21 1.43
CA LEU A 3 -8.72 7.74 2.14
C LEU A 3 -7.62 8.81 1.95
N PRO A 4 -6.81 9.12 2.97
CA PRO A 4 -5.67 10.02 2.81
C PRO A 4 -4.81 9.58 1.62
N GLU A 5 -4.21 10.55 0.94
CA GLU A 5 -3.31 10.25 -0.16
C GLU A 5 -2.17 9.36 0.32
N GLN A 6 -2.02 8.20 -0.32
CA GLN A 6 -0.97 7.24 0.00
C GLN A 6 0.13 7.36 -1.03
N LEU A 7 1.16 8.14 -0.69
CA LEU A 7 2.30 8.37 -1.57
C LEU A 7 3.31 7.23 -1.47
N VAL A 8 3.87 6.86 -2.63
CA VAL A 8 4.97 5.90 -2.73
C VAL A 8 6.26 6.63 -2.34
N THR A 9 6.98 6.09 -1.35
CA THR A 9 8.29 6.62 -0.97
C THR A 9 9.32 6.36 -2.06
N ALA A 10 10.45 7.07 -2.02
CA ALA A 10 11.58 6.81 -2.93
C ALA A 10 12.15 5.37 -2.82
N ARG A 11 11.84 4.65 -1.74
CA ARG A 11 12.20 3.24 -1.53
C ARG A 11 11.18 2.27 -2.15
N GLY A 12 10.12 2.78 -2.78
CA GLY A 12 9.10 1.97 -3.41
C GLY A 12 8.10 1.35 -2.44
N THR A 13 7.91 1.97 -1.26
CA THR A 13 6.96 1.51 -0.24
C THR A 13 5.80 2.48 -0.06
N VAL A 14 4.65 1.98 0.39
CA VAL A 14 3.48 2.76 0.79
C VAL A 14 3.13 2.41 2.24
N SER A 15 2.91 3.43 3.07
CA SER A 15 2.44 3.26 4.45
C SER A 15 0.91 3.16 4.48
N VAL A 16 0.40 2.06 5.01
CA VAL A 16 -1.04 1.82 5.16
C VAL A 16 -1.39 1.77 6.65
N PRO A 17 -2.36 2.56 7.14
CA PRO A 17 -2.80 2.51 8.53
C PRO A 17 -3.13 1.08 8.96
N PHE A 18 -2.70 0.69 10.17
CA PHE A 18 -2.91 -0.63 10.78
C PHE A 18 -2.20 -1.82 10.10
N VAL A 19 -1.74 -1.66 8.86
CA VAL A 19 -1.04 -2.71 8.08
C VAL A 19 0.49 -2.50 8.02
N GLY A 20 0.94 -1.24 8.12
CA GLY A 20 2.36 -0.87 8.06
C GLY A 20 2.86 -0.58 6.65
N ASP A 21 4.17 -0.68 6.44
CA ASP A 21 4.81 -0.40 5.16
C ASP A 21 4.72 -1.60 4.21
N ILE A 22 4.31 -1.34 2.97
CA ILE A 22 4.15 -2.35 1.92
C ILE A 22 5.01 -1.97 0.72
N SER A 23 5.82 -2.91 0.22
CA SER A 23 6.54 -2.72 -1.04
C SER A 23 5.58 -2.85 -2.23
N VAL A 24 5.55 -1.82 -3.07
CA VAL A 24 4.64 -1.71 -4.23
C VAL A 24 5.36 -1.70 -5.58
N VAL A 25 6.70 -1.77 -5.58
CA VAL A 25 7.50 -1.80 -6.82
C VAL A 25 7.12 -2.99 -7.68
N GLY A 26 6.78 -2.71 -8.94
CA GLY A 26 6.40 -3.75 -9.91
C GLY A 26 5.04 -4.41 -9.65
N LYS A 27 4.22 -3.87 -8.73
CA LYS A 27 2.88 -4.39 -8.43
C LYS A 27 1.80 -3.52 -9.08
N THR A 28 0.73 -4.15 -9.52
CA THR A 28 -0.47 -3.43 -9.96
C THR A 28 -1.30 -2.96 -8.76
N PRO A 29 -2.17 -1.95 -8.92
CA PRO A 29 -3.07 -1.52 -7.84
C PRO A 29 -3.91 -2.66 -7.24
N GLY A 30 -4.41 -3.57 -8.07
CA GLY A 30 -5.18 -4.74 -7.61
C GLY A 30 -4.34 -5.69 -6.76
N GLN A 31 -3.08 -5.96 -7.14
CA GLN A 31 -2.17 -6.80 -6.35
C GLN A 31 -1.84 -6.16 -5.00
N VAL A 32 -1.66 -4.84 -4.96
CA VAL A 32 -1.45 -4.11 -3.69
C VAL A 32 -2.70 -4.21 -2.81
N GLN A 33 -3.89 -4.12 -3.38
CA GLN A 33 -5.15 -4.25 -2.64
C GLN A 33 -5.29 -5.64 -2.00
N GLU A 34 -4.94 -6.71 -2.72
CA GLU A 34 -4.96 -8.07 -2.16
C GLU A 34 -3.94 -8.25 -1.02
N ILE A 35 -2.76 -7.63 -1.13
CA ILE A 35 -1.77 -7.64 -0.03
C ILE A 35 -2.31 -6.93 1.22
N ILE A 36 -3.00 -5.80 1.06
CA ILE A 36 -3.61 -5.06 2.17
C ILE A 36 -4.69 -5.92 2.83
N LYS A 37 -5.59 -6.53 2.03
CA LYS A 37 -6.65 -7.42 2.55
C LYS A 37 -6.09 -8.61 3.33
N GLY A 38 -4.99 -9.20 2.88
CA GLY A 38 -4.36 -10.33 3.55
C GLY A 38 -3.63 -9.99 4.86
N ARG A 39 -3.49 -8.71 5.21
CA ARG A 39 -2.82 -8.23 6.43
C ARG A 39 -3.77 -7.57 7.44
N LEU A 40 -5.05 -7.44 7.09
CA LEU A 40 -6.14 -7.03 7.99
C LEU A 40 -6.72 -8.25 8.68
#